data_AF-A0A9E1LL67-F1
#
_entry.id   AF-A0A9E1LL67-F1
#
_cell.length_a   1.000
_cell.length_b   1.000
_cell.length_c   1.000
_cell.angle_alpha   90.00
_cell.angle_beta   90.00
_cell.angle_gamma   90.00
#
_symmetry.space_group_name_H-M   'P 1'
#
loop_
_entity.id
_entity.type
_entity.pdbx_description
1 polymer ?
#
loop_
_entity_poly.entity_id
_entity_poly.type
_entity_poly.pdbx_seq_one_letter_code
_entity_poly.pdbx_strand_id
1 'polypeptide(L)'
;MANPETISGLLTRQDTWRGRSQRRSRPVAPTGYSSLNLLLQGGWPTASVTELLPRQFGIGELSLLLPLLKDHSNNSRLCLWLDPPYQPYAPTLAAAGIALERLLVVRSKNPREWLWAAEQSIRSGALLLAWARQQAPRYTDLRKLQLAAADSSNAAFLFSSVSSLAAPSPVALRLELESLQVNKLLLTVRKMRGAAPGAQLQLPLTGPDTQTAQRTHLTQLPADRHYSYEGYSGHSPARLKS
;
A
#
# COMPACT_ATOMS: atom_id res chain seq x y z
N MET A 1 -33.45 -25.22 22.35
CA MET A 1 -33.83 -23.78 22.37
C MET A 1 -32.62 -23.00 21.89
N ALA A 2 -32.74 -22.24 20.79
CA ALA A 2 -31.62 -21.47 20.24
C ALA A 2 -31.23 -20.36 21.23
N ASN A 3 -29.98 -20.33 21.67
CA ASN A 3 -29.50 -19.40 22.67
C ASN A 3 -29.42 -17.96 22.09
N PRO A 4 -30.22 -17.00 22.58
CA PRO A 4 -30.29 -15.65 22.02
C PRO A 4 -28.98 -14.88 22.15
N GLU A 5 -28.13 -15.22 23.12
CA GLU A 5 -26.80 -14.61 23.27
C GLU A 5 -25.86 -15.01 22.13
N THR A 6 -25.95 -16.26 21.66
CA THR A 6 -25.12 -16.77 20.56
C THR A 6 -25.50 -16.10 19.23
N ILE A 7 -26.79 -15.85 19.02
CA ILE A 7 -27.29 -15.12 17.85
C ILE A 7 -26.83 -13.66 17.90
N SER A 8 -26.89 -13.00 19.06
CA SER A 8 -26.38 -11.63 19.24
C SER A 8 -24.88 -11.53 18.92
N GLY A 9 -24.08 -12.51 19.36
CA GLY A 9 -22.64 -12.59 19.04
C GLY A 9 -22.32 -12.92 17.58
N LEU A 10 -23.18 -13.67 16.88
CA LEU A 10 -23.04 -13.89 15.44
C LEU A 10 -23.42 -12.64 14.66
N LEU A 11 -24.47 -11.96 15.09
CA LEU A 11 -24.95 -10.73 14.48
C LEU A 11 -23.89 -9.61 14.57
N THR A 12 -23.06 -9.53 15.60
CA THR A 12 -21.99 -8.51 15.69
C THR A 12 -20.85 -8.71 14.69
N ARG A 13 -20.72 -9.90 14.06
CA ARG A 13 -19.67 -10.18 13.10
C ARG A 13 -19.83 -9.35 11.82
N GLN A 14 -18.70 -8.86 11.30
CA GLN A 14 -18.66 -7.97 10.13
C GLN A 14 -18.92 -8.68 8.79
N ASP A 15 -19.06 -10.01 8.79
CA ASP A 15 -19.28 -10.88 7.64
C ASP A 15 -20.73 -11.38 7.52
N THR A 16 -21.59 -11.12 8.52
CA THR A 16 -22.99 -11.55 8.50
C THR A 16 -23.85 -10.56 7.71
N TRP A 17 -24.45 -11.03 6.62
CA TRP A 17 -25.37 -10.22 5.82
C TRP A 17 -26.70 -10.05 6.57
N ARG A 18 -27.13 -8.79 6.77
CA ARG A 18 -28.37 -8.44 7.46
C ARG A 18 -29.26 -7.64 6.50
N GLY A 19 -30.41 -8.21 6.10
CA GLY A 19 -31.30 -7.66 5.06
C GLY A 19 -31.96 -6.31 5.34
N ARG A 20 -31.82 -5.75 6.55
CA ARG A 20 -32.31 -4.41 6.94
C ARG A 20 -31.29 -3.54 7.67
N SER A 21 -30.01 -3.93 7.69
CA SER A 21 -29.02 -3.15 8.45
C SER A 21 -28.70 -1.86 7.71
N GLN A 22 -29.00 -0.71 8.34
CA GLN A 22 -28.25 0.52 8.09
C GLN A 22 -26.78 0.15 7.98
N ARG A 23 -26.14 0.54 6.87
CA ARG A 23 -24.72 0.27 6.63
C ARG A 23 -23.95 0.79 7.84
N ARG A 24 -23.41 -0.11 8.67
CA ARG A 24 -22.53 0.31 9.76
C ARG A 24 -21.38 1.10 9.13
N SER A 25 -21.22 2.36 9.55
CA SER A 25 -20.09 3.20 9.18
C SER A 25 -18.82 2.41 9.52
N ARG A 26 -18.02 2.11 8.49
CA ARG A 26 -16.74 1.46 8.70
C ARG A 26 -15.72 2.54 9.06
N PRO A 27 -14.79 2.25 9.97
CA PRO A 27 -13.70 3.17 10.21
C PRO A 27 -12.92 3.37 8.90
N VAL A 28 -12.71 4.63 8.54
CA VAL A 28 -11.95 5.04 7.35
C VAL A 28 -10.84 5.97 7.77
N ALA A 29 -9.71 5.90 7.07
CA ALA A 29 -8.60 6.84 7.24
C ALA A 29 -8.67 7.90 6.12
N PRO A 30 -8.41 9.18 6.42
CA PRO A 30 -8.47 10.23 5.41
C PRO A 30 -7.42 9.98 4.32
N THR A 31 -7.78 10.26 3.06
CA THR A 31 -6.85 10.12 1.93
C THR A 31 -5.97 11.36 1.72
N GLY A 32 -6.30 12.48 2.37
CA GLY A 32 -5.70 13.79 2.11
C GLY A 32 -6.30 14.54 0.91
N TYR A 33 -7.19 13.90 0.14
CA TYR A 33 -7.88 14.53 -0.99
C TYR A 33 -9.40 14.48 -0.76
N SER A 34 -10.05 15.64 -0.73
CA SER A 34 -11.51 15.73 -0.50
C SER A 34 -12.32 14.96 -1.55
N SER A 35 -11.94 15.08 -2.82
CA SER A 35 -12.57 14.37 -3.95
C SER A 35 -12.40 12.85 -3.86
N LEU A 36 -11.24 12.37 -3.39
CA LEU A 36 -11.01 10.95 -3.18
C LEU A 36 -11.76 10.42 -1.96
N ASN A 37 -11.84 11.21 -0.88
CA ASN A 37 -12.69 10.86 0.26
C ASN A 37 -14.15 10.71 -0.16
N LEU A 38 -14.68 11.62 -1.00
CA LEU A 38 -16.04 11.49 -1.54
C LEU A 38 -16.21 10.22 -2.37
N LEU A 39 -15.28 9.93 -3.28
CA LEU A 39 -15.30 8.72 -4.10
C LEU A 39 -15.31 7.44 -3.23
N LEU A 40 -14.52 7.44 -2.15
CA LEU A 40 -14.36 6.28 -1.26
C LEU A 40 -15.34 6.27 -0.08
N GLN A 41 -16.38 7.12 -0.09
CA GLN A 41 -17.37 7.23 1.00
C GLN A 41 -16.75 7.54 2.38
N GLY A 42 -15.73 8.39 2.40
CA GLY A 42 -15.08 8.95 3.59
C GLY A 42 -13.55 8.84 3.58
N GLY A 43 -12.99 7.82 2.93
CA GLY A 43 -11.53 7.65 2.84
C GLY A 43 -11.08 6.21 2.62
N TRP A 44 -9.83 5.92 2.94
CA TRP A 44 -9.28 4.57 2.86
C TRP A 44 -9.97 3.63 3.86
N PRO A 45 -10.45 2.46 3.43
CA PRO A 45 -11.07 1.52 4.35
C PRO A 45 -10.03 0.96 5.32
N THR A 46 -10.21 1.21 6.62
CA THR A 46 -9.39 0.58 7.66
C THR A 46 -9.89 -0.84 7.95
N ALA A 47 -9.13 -1.60 8.74
CA ALA A 47 -9.40 -3.02 9.00
C ALA A 47 -9.51 -3.86 7.71
N SER A 48 -8.79 -3.48 6.65
CA SER A 48 -8.93 -4.12 5.35
C SER A 48 -7.73 -3.94 4.43
N VAL A 49 -7.69 -4.80 3.42
CA VAL A 49 -6.72 -4.70 2.33
C VAL A 49 -7.35 -3.90 1.19
N THR A 50 -6.58 -2.96 0.66
CA THR A 50 -6.87 -2.21 -0.56
C THR A 50 -5.87 -2.61 -1.64
N GLU A 51 -6.35 -3.07 -2.79
CA GLU A 51 -5.50 -3.27 -3.96
C GLU A 51 -5.47 -1.99 -4.81
N LEU A 52 -4.25 -1.52 -5.08
CA LEU A 52 -3.95 -0.48 -6.05
C LEU A 52 -3.35 -1.16 -7.29
N LEU A 53 -3.96 -0.93 -8.45
CA LEU A 53 -3.58 -1.56 -9.70
C LEU A 53 -3.11 -0.50 -10.70
N PRO A 54 -1.88 0.02 -10.54
CA PRO A 54 -1.33 0.96 -11.50
C PRO A 54 -1.03 0.27 -12.83
N ARG A 55 -1.33 0.94 -13.95
CA ARG A 55 -0.96 0.47 -15.29
C ARG A 55 0.55 0.41 -15.49
N GLN A 56 1.29 1.27 -14.80
CA GLN A 56 2.74 1.28 -14.75
C GLN A 56 3.20 1.89 -13.42
N PHE A 57 4.35 1.45 -12.91
CA PHE A 57 4.92 2.05 -11.70
C PHE A 57 5.52 3.42 -11.98
N GLY A 58 5.48 4.32 -10.99
CA GLY A 58 6.05 5.66 -11.10
C GLY A 58 5.13 6.71 -11.75
N ILE A 59 3.82 6.44 -11.81
CA ILE A 59 2.82 7.42 -12.24
C ILE A 59 2.45 8.43 -11.15
N GLY A 60 2.96 8.22 -9.93
CA GLY A 60 2.61 9.02 -8.75
C GLY A 60 1.55 8.34 -7.88
N GLU A 61 1.36 7.03 -8.06
CA GLU A 61 0.46 6.19 -7.27
C GLU A 61 0.76 6.28 -5.77
N LEU A 62 2.03 6.43 -5.39
CA LEU A 62 2.44 6.58 -4.00
C LEU A 62 1.96 7.90 -3.39
N SER A 63 1.80 8.96 -4.19
CA SER A 63 1.30 10.27 -3.72
C SER A 63 -0.10 10.20 -3.11
N LEU A 64 -0.87 9.16 -3.46
CA LEU A 64 -2.18 8.88 -2.86
C LEU A 64 -2.08 8.41 -1.40
N LEU A 65 -0.94 7.83 -1.02
CA LEU A 65 -0.69 7.24 0.29
C LEU A 65 0.22 8.11 1.17
N LEU A 66 0.89 9.13 0.62
CA LEU A 66 1.77 10.02 1.39
C LEU A 66 1.07 10.66 2.59
N PRO A 67 -0.18 11.18 2.51
CA PRO A 67 -0.85 11.75 3.67
C PRO A 67 -1.05 10.73 4.80
N LEU A 68 -1.40 9.49 4.43
CA LEU A 68 -1.58 8.40 5.38
C LEU A 68 -0.25 7.93 5.99
N LEU A 69 0.81 7.85 5.19
CA LEU A 69 2.17 7.51 5.65
C LEU A 69 2.69 8.57 6.62
N LYS A 70 2.50 9.85 6.31
CA LYS A 70 2.86 10.96 7.19
C LYS A 70 2.16 10.86 8.54
N ASP A 71 0.83 10.67 8.53
CA ASP A 71 0.06 10.50 9.77
C ASP A 71 0.53 9.28 10.57
N HIS A 72 0.70 8.13 9.93
CA HIS A 72 1.14 6.91 10.63
C HIS A 72 2.54 7.05 11.24
N SER A 73 3.49 7.55 10.46
CA SER A 73 4.88 7.69 10.89
C SER A 73 5.04 8.71 12.03
N ASN A 74 4.31 9.83 11.96
CA ASN A 74 4.32 10.85 13.03
C ASN A 74 3.63 10.37 14.31
N ASN A 75 2.67 9.45 14.21
CA ASN A 75 2.06 8.76 15.36
C ASN A 75 2.92 7.61 15.92
N SER A 76 4.23 7.60 15.64
CA SER A 76 5.21 6.58 16.09
C SER A 76 4.89 5.14 15.65
N ARG A 77 4.10 4.96 14.59
CA ARG A 77 3.80 3.65 14.02
C ARG A 77 4.72 3.36 12.85
N LEU A 78 5.07 2.08 12.67
CA LEU A 78 5.91 1.64 11.57
C LEU A 78 5.13 1.68 10.24
N CYS A 79 5.82 2.07 9.18
CA CYS A 79 5.38 1.91 7.80
C CYS A 79 6.32 0.90 7.14
N LEU A 80 5.77 -0.22 6.64
CA LEU A 80 6.57 -1.28 6.02
C LEU A 80 6.33 -1.31 4.52
N TRP A 81 7.41 -1.18 3.75
CA TRP A 81 7.42 -1.29 2.30
C TRP A 81 8.00 -2.64 1.90
N LEU A 82 7.15 -3.54 1.44
CA LEU A 82 7.52 -4.89 1.07
C LEU A 82 7.73 -5.00 -0.44
N ASP A 83 8.98 -5.26 -0.84
CA ASP A 83 9.43 -5.40 -2.22
C ASP A 83 9.08 -4.24 -3.17
N PRO A 84 9.30 -2.95 -2.80
CA PRO A 84 9.03 -1.84 -3.71
C PRO A 84 9.79 -1.99 -5.05
N PRO A 85 9.18 -1.67 -6.20
CA PRO A 85 9.76 -1.95 -7.51
C PRO A 85 11.07 -1.20 -7.76
N TYR A 86 11.25 -0.06 -7.07
CA TYR A 86 12.44 0.78 -7.13
C TYR A 86 12.93 1.11 -5.72
N GLN A 87 14.13 1.69 -5.64
CA GLN A 87 14.65 2.20 -4.37
C GLN A 87 13.85 3.46 -3.97
N PRO A 88 13.24 3.50 -2.78
CA PRO A 88 12.58 4.71 -2.28
C PRO A 88 13.59 5.85 -2.14
N TYR A 89 13.26 7.03 -2.67
CA TYR A 89 14.12 8.19 -2.57
C TYR A 89 13.85 8.96 -1.26
N ALA A 90 14.72 8.74 -0.28
CA ALA A 90 14.56 9.25 1.09
C ALA A 90 14.36 10.78 1.19
N PRO A 91 15.09 11.65 0.43
CA PRO A 91 14.90 13.09 0.52
C PRO A 91 13.48 13.56 0.19
N THR A 92 12.83 12.96 -0.82
CA THR A 92 11.43 13.30 -1.15
C THR A 92 10.46 12.83 -0.09
N LEU A 93 10.71 11.69 0.56
CA LEU A 93 9.87 11.21 1.67
C LEU A 93 10.01 12.12 2.90
N ALA A 94 11.23 12.56 3.22
CA ALA A 94 11.48 13.54 4.28
C ALA A 94 10.82 14.89 3.96
N ALA A 95 10.92 15.38 2.72
CA ALA A 95 10.24 16.60 2.29
C ALA A 95 8.70 16.47 2.35
N ALA A 96 8.16 15.26 2.16
CA ALA A 96 6.74 14.97 2.38
C ALA A 96 6.34 14.87 3.87
N GLY A 97 7.31 15.02 4.80
CA GLY A 97 7.10 14.99 6.24
C GLY A 97 6.95 13.59 6.82
N ILE A 98 7.47 12.56 6.15
CA ILE A 98 7.48 11.17 6.64
C ILE A 98 8.70 10.97 7.54
N ALA A 99 8.49 10.48 8.76
CA ALA A 99 9.57 10.12 9.67
C ALA A 99 10.30 8.87 9.16
N LEU A 100 11.50 9.05 8.58
CA LEU A 100 12.25 8.00 7.90
C LEU A 100 12.67 6.87 8.84
N GLU A 101 12.89 7.16 10.12
CA GLU A 101 13.19 6.20 11.18
C GLU A 101 12.03 5.23 11.46
N ARG A 102 10.82 5.54 10.99
CA ARG A 102 9.64 4.66 11.07
C ARG A 102 9.36 3.90 9.77
N LEU A 103 10.17 4.11 8.73
CA LEU A 103 10.02 3.46 7.44
C LEU A 103 10.96 2.26 7.30
N LEU A 104 10.40 1.06 7.20
CA LEU A 104 11.16 -0.17 6.97
C LEU A 104 10.96 -0.68 5.54
N VAL A 105 12.04 -0.87 4.80
CA VAL A 105 12.01 -1.53 3.48
C VAL A 105 12.43 -2.98 3.63
N VAL A 106 11.55 -3.91 3.28
CA VAL A 106 11.80 -5.35 3.33
C VAL A 106 11.89 -5.91 1.91
N ARG A 107 12.89 -6.74 1.67
CA ARG A 107 13.10 -7.45 0.41
C ARG A 107 12.90 -8.95 0.64
N SER A 108 11.86 -9.54 0.06
CA SER A 108 11.63 -10.98 0.21
C SER A 108 12.39 -11.78 -0.85
N LYS A 109 12.83 -12.99 -0.48
CA LYS A 109 13.53 -13.92 -1.38
C LYS A 109 12.57 -14.79 -2.16
N ASN A 110 11.39 -15.07 -1.61
CA ASN A 110 10.39 -15.95 -2.21
C ASN A 110 8.95 -15.59 -1.80
N PRO A 111 7.92 -16.12 -2.50
CA PRO A 111 6.52 -15.79 -2.20
C PRO A 111 6.04 -16.17 -0.80
N ARG A 112 6.64 -17.21 -0.17
CA ARG A 112 6.26 -17.60 1.20
C ARG A 112 6.75 -16.57 2.21
N GLU A 113 7.98 -16.11 2.06
CA GLU A 113 8.55 -15.04 2.87
C GLU A 113 7.80 -13.72 2.66
N TRP A 114 7.43 -13.40 1.41
CA TRP A 114 6.59 -12.24 1.11
C TRP A 114 5.27 -12.29 1.89
N LEU A 115 4.55 -13.42 1.82
CA LEU A 115 3.26 -13.57 2.50
C LEU A 115 3.42 -13.49 4.02
N TRP A 116 4.44 -14.14 4.56
CA TRP A 116 4.73 -14.11 5.98
C TRP A 116 5.04 -12.68 6.45
N ALA A 117 5.93 -11.96 5.76
CA ALA A 117 6.30 -10.59 6.10
C ALA A 117 5.10 -9.64 6.00
N ALA A 118 4.27 -9.79 4.96
CA ALA A 118 3.04 -9.03 4.79
C ALA A 118 2.06 -9.28 5.96
N GLU A 119 1.84 -10.55 6.33
CA GLU A 119 0.96 -10.90 7.44
C GLU A 119 1.47 -10.36 8.79
N GLN A 120 2.76 -10.55 9.09
CA GLN A 120 3.37 -10.04 10.32
C GLN A 120 3.33 -8.52 10.41
N SER A 121 3.55 -7.83 9.29
CA SER A 121 3.43 -6.38 9.21
C SER A 121 2.04 -5.92 9.66
N ILE A 122 1.00 -6.50 9.06
CA ILE A 122 -0.39 -6.15 9.36
C ILE A 122 -0.74 -6.45 10.84
N ARG A 123 -0.34 -7.63 11.33
CA ARG A 123 -0.61 -8.05 12.72
C ARG A 123 0.12 -7.20 13.76
N SER A 124 1.30 -6.68 13.43
CA SER A 124 2.10 -5.88 14.35
C SER A 124 1.63 -4.43 14.51
N GLY A 125 0.63 -3.98 13.74
CA GLY A 125 0.23 -2.57 13.77
C GLY A 125 0.82 -1.72 12.66
N ALA A 126 1.71 -2.26 11.84
CA ALA A 126 2.41 -1.50 10.82
C ALA A 126 1.52 -1.24 9.59
N LEU A 127 1.66 -0.04 9.02
CA LEU A 127 1.05 0.29 7.74
C LEU A 127 1.82 -0.40 6.61
N LEU A 128 1.23 -1.44 6.04
CA LEU A 128 1.84 -2.21 4.96
C LEU A 128 1.57 -1.57 3.60
N LEU A 129 2.64 -1.30 2.84
CA LEU A 129 2.63 -1.14 1.39
C LEU A 129 3.41 -2.30 0.79
N ALA A 130 2.72 -3.22 0.13
CA ALA A 130 3.34 -4.41 -0.46
C ALA A 130 3.20 -4.38 -1.97
N TRP A 131 4.27 -4.67 -2.69
CA TRP A 131 4.24 -4.86 -4.13
C TRP A 131 4.27 -6.34 -4.45
N ALA A 132 3.24 -6.81 -5.16
CA ALA A 132 3.26 -8.14 -5.75
C ALA A 132 4.32 -8.14 -6.85
N ARG A 133 5.35 -9.00 -6.72
CA ARG A 133 6.43 -9.14 -7.71
C ARG A 133 5.89 -9.83 -8.98
N GLN A 134 6.65 -10.79 -9.51
CA GLN A 134 6.35 -11.47 -10.77
C GLN A 134 5.08 -12.33 -10.74
N GLN A 135 4.62 -12.73 -9.55
CA GLN A 135 3.41 -13.54 -9.39
C GLN A 135 2.42 -12.82 -8.47
N ALA A 136 1.19 -12.68 -8.95
CA ALA A 136 0.10 -12.18 -8.13
C ALA A 136 -0.18 -13.17 -6.99
N PRO A 137 -0.43 -12.69 -5.75
CA PRO A 137 -0.79 -13.55 -4.63
C PRO A 137 -2.09 -14.31 -4.93
N ARG A 138 -2.18 -15.55 -4.47
CA ARG A 138 -3.37 -16.39 -4.70
C ARG A 138 -4.54 -15.87 -3.88
N TYR A 139 -5.75 -16.30 -4.24
CA TYR A 139 -6.96 -15.95 -3.49
C TYR A 139 -6.84 -16.28 -1.99
N THR A 140 -6.26 -17.43 -1.66
CA THR A 140 -6.03 -17.86 -0.26
C THR A 140 -5.09 -16.92 0.48
N ASP A 141 -4.07 -16.40 -0.19
CA ASP A 141 -3.07 -15.51 0.38
C ASP A 141 -3.69 -14.14 0.63
N LEU A 142 -4.42 -13.61 -0.35
CA LEU A 142 -5.21 -12.38 -0.20
C LEU A 142 -6.24 -12.50 0.92
N ARG A 143 -6.88 -13.67 1.07
CA ARG A 143 -7.87 -13.90 2.12
C ARG A 143 -7.20 -13.89 3.50
N LYS A 144 -6.02 -14.50 3.64
CA LYS A 144 -5.23 -14.44 4.88
C LYS A 144 -4.87 -13.01 5.25
N LEU A 145 -4.37 -12.22 4.30
CA LEU A 145 -4.04 -10.80 4.54
C LEU A 145 -5.28 -9.98 4.91
N GLN A 146 -6.41 -10.22 4.25
CA GLN A 146 -7.67 -9.55 4.56
C GLN A 146 -8.21 -9.89 5.95
N LEU A 147 -7.99 -11.12 6.43
CA LEU A 147 -8.33 -11.52 7.80
C LEU A 147 -7.39 -10.86 8.81
N ALA A 148 -6.07 -10.89 8.57
CA ALA A 148 -5.10 -10.20 9.42
C ALA A 148 -5.41 -8.70 9.55
N ALA A 149 -5.81 -8.05 8.45
CA ALA A 149 -6.20 -6.63 8.45
C ALA A 149 -7.48 -6.40 9.26
N ALA A 150 -8.47 -7.28 9.11
CA ALA A 150 -9.71 -7.20 9.89
C ALA A 150 -9.45 -7.38 11.40
N ASP A 151 -8.62 -8.36 11.78
CA ASP A 151 -8.30 -8.67 13.18
C ASP A 151 -7.52 -7.53 13.86
N SER A 152 -6.56 -6.94 13.14
CA SER A 152 -5.68 -5.87 13.65
C SER A 152 -6.27 -4.46 13.51
N SER A 153 -7.42 -4.33 12.85
CA SER A 153 -8.04 -3.05 12.47
C SER A 153 -7.14 -2.12 11.63
N ASN A 154 -6.10 -2.64 10.98
CA ASN A 154 -5.17 -1.85 10.18
C ASN A 154 -5.54 -1.82 8.70
N ALA A 155 -5.11 -0.74 8.04
CA ALA A 155 -5.12 -0.65 6.59
C ALA A 155 -3.87 -1.30 6.01
N ALA A 156 -4.02 -1.99 4.89
CA ALA A 156 -2.91 -2.54 4.12
C ALA A 156 -3.13 -2.27 2.63
N PHE A 157 -2.06 -1.93 1.93
CA PHE A 157 -2.07 -1.58 0.52
C PHE A 157 -1.25 -2.59 -0.26
N LEU A 158 -1.88 -3.17 -1.28
CA LEU A 158 -1.24 -4.11 -2.19
C LEU A 158 -1.19 -3.50 -3.58
N PHE A 159 0.01 -3.34 -4.11
CA PHE A 159 0.25 -2.95 -5.49
C PHE A 159 0.31 -4.20 -6.37
N SER A 160 -0.66 -4.33 -7.26
CA SER A 160 -0.83 -5.48 -8.17
C SER A 160 -0.86 -5.03 -9.62
N SER A 161 -0.57 -5.94 -10.55
CA SER A 161 -0.75 -5.66 -11.99
C SER A 161 -2.23 -5.63 -12.37
N VAL A 162 -2.59 -4.77 -13.32
CA VAL A 162 -3.94 -4.66 -13.91
C VAL A 162 -4.43 -6.00 -14.49
N SER A 163 -3.53 -6.90 -14.91
CA SER A 163 -3.89 -8.27 -15.32
C SER A 163 -4.60 -9.07 -14.22
N SER A 164 -4.40 -8.70 -12.95
CA SER A 164 -5.05 -9.34 -11.79
C SER A 164 -6.51 -8.94 -11.61
N LEU A 165 -7.04 -8.00 -12.41
CA LEU A 165 -8.45 -7.60 -12.35
C LEU A 165 -9.41 -8.72 -12.76
N ALA A 166 -8.96 -9.62 -13.64
CA ALA A 166 -9.76 -10.77 -14.09
C ALA A 166 -9.92 -11.83 -12.99
N ALA A 167 -8.96 -11.92 -12.07
CA ALA A 167 -9.01 -12.88 -10.98
C ALA A 167 -9.94 -12.41 -9.85
N PRO A 168 -10.70 -13.34 -9.21
CA PRO A 168 -11.49 -13.02 -8.04
C PRO A 168 -10.58 -12.57 -6.90
N SER A 169 -10.99 -11.55 -6.16
CA SER A 169 -10.22 -11.00 -5.05
C SER A 169 -11.09 -10.84 -3.81
N PRO A 170 -10.64 -11.24 -2.61
CA PRO A 170 -11.37 -11.09 -1.35
C PRO A 170 -11.25 -9.70 -0.71
N VAL A 171 -10.42 -8.80 -1.26
CA VAL A 171 -10.09 -7.50 -0.65
C VAL A 171 -11.30 -6.54 -0.63
N ALA A 172 -11.27 -5.52 0.22
CA ALA A 172 -12.40 -4.60 0.39
C ALA A 172 -12.53 -3.57 -0.74
N LEU A 173 -11.40 -3.12 -1.29
CA LEU A 173 -11.30 -2.07 -2.31
C LEU A 173 -10.27 -2.46 -3.39
N ARG A 174 -10.63 -2.29 -4.66
CA ARG A 174 -9.70 -2.37 -5.80
C ARG A 174 -9.81 -1.10 -6.63
N LEU A 175 -8.70 -0.41 -6.83
CA LEU A 175 -8.60 0.80 -7.64
C LEU A 175 -7.62 0.56 -8.80
N GLU A 176 -8.10 0.74 -10.03
CA GLU A 176 -7.22 0.83 -11.20
C GLU A 176 -6.71 2.28 -11.31
N LEU A 177 -5.39 2.43 -11.53
CA LEU A 177 -4.73 3.73 -11.61
C LEU A 177 -4.08 3.89 -12.98
N GLU A 178 -4.39 5.00 -13.64
CA GLU A 178 -3.84 5.37 -14.94
C GLU A 178 -3.32 6.81 -14.91
N SER A 179 -2.20 7.08 -15.60
CA SER A 179 -1.68 8.44 -15.77
C SER A 179 -2.36 9.06 -16.98
N LEU A 180 -3.12 10.14 -16.79
CA LEU A 180 -3.66 10.94 -17.91
C LEU A 180 -2.62 11.93 -18.42
N GLN A 181 -1.85 12.52 -17.50
CA GLN A 181 -0.74 13.43 -17.77
C GLN A 181 0.17 13.46 -16.54
N VAL A 182 1.29 14.16 -16.64
CA VAL A 182 2.17 14.40 -15.49
C VAL A 182 1.35 15.00 -14.34
N ASN A 183 1.47 14.42 -13.15
CA ASN A 183 0.76 14.82 -11.94
C ASN A 183 -0.78 14.77 -12.03
N LYS A 184 -1.35 13.93 -12.90
CA LYS A 184 -2.80 13.70 -12.93
C LYS A 184 -3.12 12.22 -13.13
N LEU A 185 -3.77 11.64 -12.13
CA LEU A 185 -4.21 10.25 -12.16
C LEU A 185 -5.70 10.14 -12.50
N LEU A 186 -6.06 9.14 -13.28
CA LEU A 186 -7.40 8.61 -13.36
C LEU A 186 -7.50 7.40 -12.44
N LEU A 187 -8.43 7.46 -11.48
CA LEU A 187 -8.76 6.38 -10.57
C LEU A 187 -10.08 5.76 -11.04
N THR A 188 -10.09 4.45 -11.27
CA THR A 188 -11.33 3.71 -11.57
C THR A 188 -11.62 2.72 -10.45
N VAL A 189 -12.79 2.81 -9.83
CA VAL A 189 -13.23 1.88 -8.79
C VAL A 189 -13.63 0.55 -9.43
N ARG A 190 -12.79 -0.47 -9.29
CA ARG A 190 -13.04 -1.82 -9.83
C ARG A 190 -13.82 -2.69 -8.86
N LYS A 191 -13.67 -2.43 -7.56
CA LYS A 191 -14.40 -3.09 -6.49
C LYS A 191 -14.45 -2.17 -5.28
N MET A 192 -15.60 -2.00 -4.67
CA MET A 192 -15.72 -1.37 -3.35
C MET A 192 -16.86 -2.03 -2.59
N ARG A 193 -16.60 -2.54 -1.39
CA ARG A 193 -17.62 -3.22 -0.59
C ARG A 193 -18.76 -2.25 -0.23
N GLY A 194 -19.92 -2.44 -0.86
CA GLY A 194 -21.10 -1.59 -0.66
C GLY A 194 -21.25 -0.48 -1.71
N ALA A 195 -20.51 -0.49 -2.81
CA ALA A 195 -20.77 0.44 -3.90
C ALA A 195 -20.65 -0.26 -5.26
N ALA A 196 -21.33 0.30 -6.25
CA ALA A 196 -21.23 -0.17 -7.62
C ALA A 196 -19.81 0.12 -8.16
N PRO A 197 -19.19 -0.83 -8.87
CA PRO A 197 -17.95 -0.56 -9.59
C PRO A 197 -18.20 0.37 -10.78
N GLY A 198 -17.13 0.97 -11.30
CA GLY A 198 -17.15 1.82 -12.51
C GLY A 198 -17.05 3.31 -12.23
N ALA A 199 -17.18 3.75 -10.98
CA ALA A 199 -16.97 5.16 -10.63
C ALA A 199 -15.52 5.59 -10.96
N GLN A 200 -15.37 6.77 -11.55
CA GLN A 200 -14.09 7.31 -11.98
C GLN A 200 -13.83 8.68 -11.34
N LEU A 201 -12.56 8.96 -11.05
CA LEU A 201 -12.12 10.25 -10.55
C LEU A 201 -10.80 10.64 -11.21
N GLN A 202 -10.77 11.84 -11.79
CA GLN A 202 -9.52 12.48 -12.18
C GLN A 202 -8.98 13.25 -10.98
N LEU A 203 -7.78 12.90 -10.54
CA LEU A 203 -7.13 13.50 -9.39
C LEU A 203 -5.84 14.20 -9.81
N PRO A 204 -5.76 15.53 -9.68
CA PRO A 204 -4.47 16.21 -9.74
C PRO A 204 -3.65 15.83 -8.49
N LEU A 205 -2.41 15.40 -8.69
CA LEU A 205 -1.45 15.07 -7.63
C LEU A 205 -0.75 16.30 -7.05
N THR A 206 -1.16 17.50 -7.50
CA THR A 206 -0.80 18.79 -6.89
C THR A 206 -1.60 18.92 -5.61
N GLY A 207 -0.97 18.76 -4.45
CA GLY A 207 -1.67 18.94 -3.18
C GLY A 207 -2.00 20.42 -2.94
N PRO A 208 -3.07 20.73 -2.19
CA PRO A 208 -3.41 22.10 -1.80
C PRO A 208 -2.34 22.77 -0.91
N ASP A 209 -1.53 21.97 -0.20
CA ASP A 209 -0.45 22.45 0.70
C ASP A 209 0.96 22.03 0.26
N THR A 210 1.12 21.39 -0.91
CA THR A 210 2.44 21.05 -1.47
C THR A 210 2.88 22.13 -2.45
N GLN A 211 3.30 23.27 -1.94
CA GLN A 211 4.39 23.99 -2.61
C GLN A 211 5.59 23.03 -2.62
N THR A 212 5.95 22.53 -3.81
CA THR A 212 7.09 21.64 -4.11
C THR A 212 6.76 20.15 -4.27
N ALA A 213 6.52 19.76 -5.52
CA ALA A 213 7.07 18.55 -6.11
C ALA A 213 7.07 18.72 -7.64
N GLN A 214 7.82 19.70 -8.16
CA GLN A 214 8.35 19.53 -9.51
C GLN A 214 9.10 18.21 -9.45
N ARG A 215 8.75 17.23 -10.29
CA ARG A 215 9.53 15.99 -10.42
C ARG A 215 10.98 16.44 -10.56
N THR A 216 11.83 16.07 -9.61
CA THR A 216 13.27 16.35 -9.71
C THR A 216 13.70 15.76 -11.03
N HIS A 217 14.13 16.61 -11.95
CA HIS A 217 14.60 16.12 -13.24
C HIS A 217 15.76 15.16 -12.95
N LEU A 218 15.89 14.06 -13.69
CA LEU A 218 16.91 13.04 -13.38
C LEU A 218 18.33 13.66 -13.27
N THR A 219 18.58 14.74 -14.00
CA THR A 219 19.83 15.52 -13.97
C THR A 219 20.04 16.37 -12.73
N GLN A 220 19.01 16.58 -11.91
CA GLN A 220 19.02 17.36 -10.67
C GLN A 220 19.11 16.47 -9.43
N LEU A 221 19.07 15.13 -9.60
CA LEU A 221 19.37 14.24 -8.50
C LEU A 221 20.85 14.43 -8.13
N PRO A 222 21.19 14.60 -6.84
CA PRO A 222 22.57 14.51 -6.41
C PRO A 222 23.05 13.11 -6.78
N ALA A 223 23.87 13.02 -7.83
CA ALA A 223 24.57 11.80 -8.15
C ALA A 223 25.58 11.59 -7.02
N ASP A 224 25.29 10.71 -6.08
CA ASP A 224 26.31 10.17 -5.17
C ASP A 224 27.31 9.39 -6.04
N ARG A 225 28.29 10.12 -6.59
CA ARG A 225 29.41 9.57 -7.37
C ARG A 225 30.48 8.92 -6.49
N HIS A 226 30.21 8.73 -5.20
CA HIS A 226 31.17 8.16 -4.25
C HIS A 226 30.60 6.92 -3.56
N TYR A 227 30.53 5.82 -4.32
CA TYR A 227 30.76 4.49 -3.73
C TYR A 227 32.19 4.08 -4.09
N SER A 228 33.16 4.62 -3.37
CA SER A 228 34.52 4.08 -3.35
C SER A 228 34.46 2.75 -2.59
N TYR A 229 34.59 1.62 -3.29
CA TYR A 229 34.83 0.33 -2.65
C TYR A 229 36.32 0.29 -2.22
N GLU A 230 36.70 1.12 -1.23
CA GLU A 230 38.00 0.99 -0.57
C GLU A 230 37.84 0.02 0.61
N GLY A 231 38.24 -1.24 0.41
CA GLY A 231 38.18 -2.23 1.48
C GLY A 231 38.36 -3.68 1.03
N TYR A 232 39.33 -3.97 0.15
CA TYR A 232 39.89 -5.31 0.04
C TYR A 232 41.41 -5.22 -0.08
N SER A 233 42.06 -4.98 1.07
CA SER A 233 43.48 -5.22 1.24
C SER A 233 43.72 -6.70 1.50
N GLY A 234 44.42 -7.35 0.56
CA GLY A 234 45.26 -8.51 0.85
C GLY A 234 44.69 -9.89 0.53
N HIS A 235 45.04 -10.42 -0.63
CA HIS A 235 45.83 -11.66 -0.71
C HIS A 235 46.38 -11.86 -2.13
N SER A 236 47.71 -11.85 -2.21
CA SER A 236 48.49 -12.14 -3.41
C SER A 236 48.70 -13.65 -3.48
N PRO A 237 48.30 -14.37 -4.54
CA PRO A 237 48.74 -15.74 -4.71
C PRO A 237 50.15 -15.75 -5.32
N ALA A 238 51.09 -16.25 -4.51
CA ALA A 238 52.46 -16.51 -4.90
C ALA A 238 52.55 -17.43 -6.12
N ARG A 239 53.47 -17.08 -7.03
CA ARG A 239 54.02 -17.98 -8.05
C ARG A 239 54.56 -19.24 -7.39
N LEU A 240 54.20 -20.39 -7.94
CA LEU A 240 55.02 -21.60 -7.89
C LEU A 240 55.30 -22.03 -9.33
N LYS A 241 56.59 -22.02 -9.67
CA LYS A 241 57.17 -22.67 -10.86
C LYS A 241 57.33 -24.15 -10.54
N SER A 242 56.86 -25.01 -11.44
CA SER A 242 57.58 -26.17 -12.01
C SER A 242 56.68 -26.82 -13.05
#